data_AF-A0A529QR08-F1
#
_entry.id   AF-A0A529QR08-F1
#
_cell.length_a   1.000
_cell.length_b   1.000
_cell.length_c   1.000
_cell.angle_alpha   90.00
_cell.angle_beta   90.00
_cell.angle_gamma   90.00
#
_symmetry.space_group_name_H-M   'P 1'
#
loop_
_entity.id
_entity.type
_entity.pdbx_description
1 polymer ?
#
loop_
_entity_poly.entity_id
_entity_poly.type
_entity_poly.pdbx_seq_one_letter_code
_entity_poly.pdbx_strand_id
1 'polypeptide(L)'
;MALPDYSMRQLLEAGVHFGHQTHRWNPKMAPYIYGARNNIHIIDLSQTVPLLHQALKQVSDTVAKGGRVLFVGTKRQASDIVADAAQRSAQYYVNSRCLGGMLTNWKTISNSIQRLRKLDETLAGEAQGLTKKERLNLDREREKLNKALGGIK
;
A
#
# COMPACT_ATOMS: atom_id res chain seq x y z
N MET A 1 -3.29 -5.90 22.35
CA MET A 1 -3.47 -4.45 22.11
C MET A 1 -4.96 -4.17 21.96
N ALA A 2 -5.44 -3.06 22.50
CA ALA A 2 -6.83 -2.64 22.27
C ALA A 2 -7.00 -2.22 20.80
N LEU A 3 -8.15 -2.55 20.20
CA LEU A 3 -8.48 -2.07 18.86
C LEU A 3 -8.73 -0.55 18.90
N PRO A 4 -8.41 0.17 17.81
CA PRO A 4 -8.72 1.60 17.71
C PRO A 4 -10.23 1.84 17.88
N ASP A 5 -10.57 2.87 18.64
CA ASP A 5 -11.97 3.32 18.75
C ASP A 5 -12.32 4.26 17.59
N TYR A 6 -13.52 4.10 17.05
CA TYR A 6 -14.06 4.94 15.98
C TYR A 6 -15.59 4.90 15.99
N SER A 7 -16.20 6.00 15.54
CA SER A 7 -17.66 6.14 15.48
C SER A 7 -18.16 6.38 14.06
N MET A 8 -19.43 6.04 13.81
CA MET A 8 -20.12 6.38 12.57
C MET A 8 -20.04 7.89 12.27
N ARG A 9 -20.15 8.72 13.31
CA ARG A 9 -20.06 10.18 13.20
C ARG A 9 -18.71 10.63 12.64
N GLN A 10 -17.60 10.10 13.16
CA GLN A 10 -16.26 10.43 12.65
C GLN A 10 -16.08 10.02 11.19
N LEU A 11 -16.60 8.85 10.78
CA LEU A 11 -16.55 8.41 9.38
C LEU A 11 -17.38 9.29 8.46
N LEU A 12 -18.52 9.80 8.96
CA LEU A 12 -19.37 10.73 8.24
C LEU A 12 -18.68 12.08 8.05
N GLU A 13 -18.12 12.65 9.12
CA GLU A 13 -17.38 13.92 9.11
C GLU A 13 -16.12 13.85 8.24
N ALA A 14 -15.44 12.70 8.21
CA ALA A 14 -14.30 12.43 7.33
C ALA A 14 -14.69 12.18 5.86
N GLY A 15 -15.97 12.11 5.53
CA GLY A 15 -16.45 11.95 4.14
C GLY A 15 -16.24 10.55 3.54
N VAL A 16 -16.04 9.52 4.37
CA VAL A 16 -15.76 8.14 3.89
C VAL A 16 -16.94 7.51 3.14
N HIS A 17 -18.15 8.02 3.38
CA HIS A 17 -19.39 7.55 2.77
C HIS A 17 -19.55 7.95 1.29
N PHE A 18 -18.72 8.85 0.77
CA PHE A 18 -18.82 9.26 -0.63
C PHE A 18 -18.19 8.22 -1.56
N GLY A 19 -19.01 7.66 -2.46
CA GLY A 19 -18.60 6.77 -3.53
C GLY A 19 -18.25 7.51 -4.83
N HIS A 20 -18.31 6.78 -5.94
CA HIS A 20 -18.14 7.34 -7.29
C HIS A 20 -19.48 7.78 -7.89
N GLN A 21 -19.41 8.36 -9.09
CA GLN A 21 -20.59 8.70 -9.87
C GLN A 21 -21.42 7.45 -10.21
N THR A 22 -22.74 7.60 -10.32
CA THR A 22 -23.69 6.48 -10.52
C THR A 22 -23.44 5.65 -11.78
N HIS A 23 -22.77 6.19 -12.80
CA HIS A 23 -22.42 5.43 -13.99
C HIS A 23 -21.11 4.62 -13.86
N ARG A 24 -20.29 4.87 -12.82
CA ARG A 24 -19.00 4.19 -12.57
C ARG A 24 -19.10 3.25 -11.37
N TRP A 25 -20.14 2.44 -11.34
CA TRP A 25 -20.39 1.51 -10.25
C TRP A 25 -20.30 0.05 -10.72
N ASN A 26 -20.08 -0.85 -9.78
CA ASN A 26 -20.13 -2.29 -10.01
C ASN A 26 -21.45 -2.81 -9.42
N PRO A 27 -22.32 -3.49 -10.19
CA PRO A 27 -23.61 -4.02 -9.71
C PRO A 27 -23.51 -4.87 -8.45
N LYS A 28 -22.39 -5.57 -8.23
CA LYS A 28 -22.14 -6.36 -7.02
C LYS A 28 -22.05 -5.51 -5.74
N MET A 29 -21.89 -4.19 -5.86
CA MET A 29 -21.87 -3.26 -4.74
C MET A 29 -23.26 -2.84 -4.28
N ALA A 30 -24.33 -3.24 -4.98
CA ALA A 30 -25.70 -2.88 -4.61
C ALA A 30 -26.03 -3.11 -3.12
N PRO A 31 -25.64 -4.22 -2.47
CA PRO A 31 -25.92 -4.44 -1.05
C PRO A 31 -25.23 -3.44 -0.12
N TYR A 32 -24.12 -2.81 -0.54
CA TYR A 32 -23.32 -1.90 0.27
C TYR A 32 -23.62 -0.41 -0.01
N ILE A 33 -24.51 -0.13 -0.97
CA ILE A 33 -24.90 1.23 -1.36
C ILE A 33 -26.17 1.58 -0.61
N TYR A 34 -26.11 2.62 0.22
CA TYR A 34 -27.27 3.16 0.93
C TYR A 34 -28.24 3.88 -0.03
N GLY A 35 -27.69 4.59 -1.01
CA GLY A 35 -28.47 5.33 -2.00
C GLY A 35 -27.59 6.17 -2.92
N ALA A 36 -28.19 7.13 -3.62
CA ALA A 36 -27.46 8.10 -4.43
C ALA A 36 -28.03 9.50 -4.23
N ARG A 37 -27.13 10.51 -4.21
CA ARG A 37 -27.50 11.93 -4.13
C ARG A 37 -26.60 12.70 -5.08
N ASN A 38 -27.18 13.62 -5.87
CA ASN A 38 -26.44 14.42 -6.85
C ASN A 38 -25.53 13.57 -7.77
N ASN A 39 -26.05 12.44 -8.26
CA ASN A 39 -25.34 11.46 -9.09
C ASN A 39 -24.11 10.81 -8.45
N ILE A 40 -23.94 10.86 -7.13
CA ILE A 40 -22.88 10.18 -6.38
C ILE A 40 -23.51 9.09 -5.51
N HIS A 41 -22.94 7.88 -5.54
CA HIS A 41 -23.35 6.82 -4.62
C HIS A 41 -22.90 7.10 -3.19
N ILE A 42 -23.80 6.83 -2.24
CA ILE A 42 -23.51 6.90 -0.81
C ILE A 42 -23.33 5.48 -0.29
N ILE A 43 -22.18 5.20 0.32
CA ILE A 43 -21.83 3.92 0.92
C ILE A 43 -22.51 3.83 2.30
N ASP A 44 -23.05 2.65 2.61
CA ASP A 44 -23.73 2.40 3.88
C ASP A 44 -22.74 2.28 5.05
N LEU A 45 -22.71 3.32 5.90
CA LEU A 45 -21.86 3.33 7.08
C LEU A 45 -22.34 2.37 8.19
N SER A 46 -23.63 2.00 8.21
CA SER A 46 -24.15 1.03 9.18
C SER A 46 -23.56 -0.37 8.95
N GLN A 47 -23.19 -0.69 7.71
CA GLN A 47 -22.44 -1.88 7.34
C GLN A 47 -20.92 -1.69 7.48
N THR A 48 -20.42 -0.51 7.09
CA THR A 48 -18.97 -0.21 7.15
C THR A 48 -18.41 -0.31 8.57
N VAL A 49 -19.13 0.20 9.57
CA VAL A 49 -18.68 0.20 10.98
C VAL A 49 -18.40 -1.22 11.51
N PRO A 50 -19.34 -2.18 11.48
CA PRO A 50 -19.09 -3.54 11.96
C PRO A 50 -18.07 -4.31 11.10
N LEU A 51 -18.07 -4.11 9.78
CA LEU A 51 -17.08 -4.75 8.90
C LEU A 51 -15.65 -4.26 9.14
N LEU A 52 -15.49 -2.95 9.39
CA LEU A 52 -14.20 -2.38 9.77
C LEU A 52 -13.70 -2.96 11.09
N HIS A 53 -14.58 -3.22 12.05
CA HIS A 53 -14.22 -3.80 13.35
C HIS A 53 -13.68 -5.21 13.17
N GLN A 54 -14.38 -6.02 12.37
CA GLN A 54 -13.97 -7.37 12.03
C GLN A 54 -12.62 -7.38 11.29
N ALA A 55 -12.41 -6.46 10.34
CA ALA A 55 -11.15 -6.32 9.64
C ALA A 55 -9.99 -5.96 10.58
N LEU A 56 -10.19 -5.00 11.49
CA LEU A 56 -9.20 -4.60 12.49
C LEU A 56 -8.85 -5.76 13.44
N LYS A 57 -9.86 -6.54 13.86
CA LYS A 57 -9.64 -7.75 14.65
C LYS A 57 -8.80 -8.78 13.91
N GLN A 58 -9.12 -9.06 12.64
CA GLN A 58 -8.36 -9.99 11.82
C GLN A 58 -6.91 -9.55 11.62
N VAL A 59 -6.67 -8.26 11.40
CA VAL A 59 -5.31 -7.70 11.28
C VAL A 59 -4.55 -7.87 12.60
N SER A 60 -5.17 -7.51 13.73
CA SER A 60 -4.59 -7.70 15.07
C SER A 60 -4.20 -9.16 15.32
N ASP A 61 -5.11 -10.10 15.05
CA ASP A 61 -4.87 -11.53 15.25
C ASP A 61 -3.77 -12.07 14.34
N THR A 62 -3.68 -11.57 13.11
CA THR A 62 -2.64 -11.96 12.15
C THR A 62 -1.26 -11.53 12.62
N VAL A 63 -1.13 -10.26 13.04
CA VAL A 63 0.12 -9.71 13.55
C VAL A 63 0.52 -10.34 14.89
N ALA A 64 -0.45 -10.62 15.77
CA ALA A 64 -0.20 -11.30 17.05
C ALA A 64 0.38 -12.72 16.86
N LYS A 65 0.06 -13.38 15.74
CA LYS A 65 0.64 -14.69 15.35
C LYS A 65 2.00 -14.58 14.66
N GLY A 66 2.57 -13.38 14.55
CA GLY A 66 3.82 -13.12 13.82
C GLY A 66 3.64 -12.99 12.30
N GLY A 67 2.39 -12.90 11.82
CA GLY A 67 2.09 -12.62 10.42
C GLY A 67 2.50 -11.20 10.01
N ARG A 68 2.79 -11.02 8.72
CA ARG A 68 3.15 -9.72 8.13
C ARG A 68 2.03 -9.21 7.24
N VAL A 69 1.82 -7.90 7.23
CA VAL A 69 0.81 -7.22 6.41
C VAL A 69 1.52 -6.42 5.33
N LEU A 70 1.04 -6.55 4.09
CA LEU A 70 1.51 -5.76 2.96
C LEU A 70 0.51 -4.65 2.66
N PHE A 71 0.93 -3.40 2.80
CA PHE A 71 0.12 -2.25 2.44
C PHE A 71 0.30 -1.92 0.95
N VAL A 72 -0.79 -1.67 0.22
CA VAL A 72 -0.72 -1.38 -1.22
C VAL A 72 -1.56 -0.16 -1.55
N GLY A 73 -0.93 0.86 -2.13
CA GLY A 73 -1.61 2.10 -2.52
C GLY A 73 -0.83 2.88 -3.55
N THR A 74 -1.19 2.75 -4.83
CA THR A 74 -0.45 3.35 -5.96
C THR A 74 -1.01 4.69 -6.44
N LYS A 75 -2.20 5.08 -5.95
CA LYS A 75 -2.83 6.35 -6.29
C LYS A 75 -2.03 7.51 -5.70
N ARG A 76 -1.97 8.64 -6.40
CA ARG A 76 -1.27 9.85 -5.91
C ARG A 76 -1.77 10.30 -4.53
N GLN A 77 -3.07 10.20 -4.25
CA GLN A 77 -3.62 10.56 -2.93
C GLN A 77 -3.28 9.56 -1.82
N ALA A 78 -2.91 8.32 -2.16
CA ALA A 78 -2.70 7.24 -1.20
C ALA A 78 -1.22 6.89 -1.00
N SER A 79 -0.36 7.20 -1.97
CA SER A 79 1.03 6.74 -2.03
C SER A 79 1.84 7.09 -0.78
N ASP A 80 1.82 8.35 -0.38
CA ASP A 80 2.60 8.82 0.77
C ASP A 80 1.98 8.36 2.10
N ILE A 81 0.64 8.37 2.19
CA ILE A 81 -0.11 7.93 3.38
C ILE A 81 0.15 6.45 3.67
N VAL A 82 0.15 5.61 2.64
CA VAL A 82 0.41 4.16 2.77
C VAL A 82 1.85 3.89 3.17
N ALA A 83 2.82 4.61 2.59
CA ALA A 83 4.22 4.48 2.98
C ALA A 83 4.46 4.87 4.44
N ASP A 84 3.95 6.03 4.88
CA ASP A 84 4.10 6.48 6.26
C ASP A 84 3.44 5.51 7.26
N ALA A 85 2.21 5.08 6.99
CA ALA A 85 1.49 4.14 7.86
C ALA A 85 2.21 2.79 8.00
N ALA A 86 2.76 2.26 6.90
CA ALA A 86 3.52 1.01 6.91
C ALA A 86 4.85 1.15 7.66
N GLN A 87 5.58 2.25 7.45
CA GLN A 87 6.83 2.53 8.15
C GLN A 87 6.61 2.67 9.66
N ARG A 88 5.59 3.42 10.07
CA ARG A 88 5.22 3.57 11.49
C ARG A 88 4.81 2.26 12.17
N SER A 89 4.29 1.30 11.40
CA SER A 89 3.89 -0.02 11.88
C SER A 89 4.95 -1.11 11.65
N ALA A 90 6.13 -0.75 11.13
CA ALA A 90 7.20 -1.67 10.74
C ALA A 90 6.71 -2.81 9.82
N GLN A 91 5.77 -2.49 8.92
CA GLN A 91 5.21 -3.40 7.93
C GLN A 91 5.68 -3.06 6.51
N TYR A 92 5.43 -3.97 5.58
CA TYR A 92 5.81 -3.80 4.19
C TYR A 92 4.81 -2.96 3.41
N TYR A 93 5.27 -2.28 2.36
CA TYR A 93 4.39 -1.51 1.48
C TYR A 93 4.80 -1.50 0.00
N VAL A 94 3.81 -1.22 -0.84
CA VAL A 94 3.98 -0.89 -2.27
C VAL A 94 3.15 0.35 -2.56
N ASN A 95 3.82 1.49 -2.71
CA ASN A 95 3.16 2.78 -2.92
C ASN A 95 3.34 3.37 -4.32
N SER A 96 4.17 2.77 -5.17
CA SER A 96 4.45 3.25 -6.52
C SER A 96 3.73 2.40 -7.57
N ARG A 97 4.36 1.33 -8.04
CA ARG A 97 3.82 0.37 -9.01
C ARG A 97 3.96 -1.03 -8.46
N CYS A 98 2.85 -1.75 -8.39
CA CYS A 98 2.87 -3.19 -8.18
C CYS A 98 3.37 -3.86 -9.47
N LEU A 99 4.54 -4.50 -9.42
CA LEU A 99 5.07 -5.26 -10.54
C LEU A 99 4.27 -6.56 -10.68
N GLY A 100 3.95 -6.93 -11.92
CA GLY A 100 3.32 -8.22 -12.19
C GLY A 100 4.21 -9.35 -11.65
N GLY A 101 3.61 -10.29 -10.92
CA GLY A 101 4.36 -11.39 -10.31
C GLY A 101 4.96 -11.09 -8.93
N MET A 102 4.70 -9.92 -8.33
CA MET A 102 5.21 -9.60 -6.97
C MET A 102 4.90 -10.66 -5.92
N LEU A 103 3.68 -11.19 -5.93
CA LEU A 103 3.23 -12.23 -4.99
C LEU A 103 3.33 -13.64 -5.57
N THR A 104 3.12 -13.79 -6.88
CA THR A 104 3.00 -15.10 -7.53
C THR A 104 4.32 -15.65 -8.08
N ASN A 105 5.30 -14.79 -8.37
CA ASN A 105 6.63 -15.17 -8.83
C ASN A 105 7.71 -14.59 -7.89
N TRP A 106 7.71 -15.07 -6.66
CA TRP A 106 8.62 -14.58 -5.62
C TRP A 106 10.10 -14.78 -5.98
N LYS A 107 10.45 -15.89 -6.66
CA LYS A 107 11.84 -16.19 -7.04
C LYS A 107 12.49 -15.08 -7.87
N THR A 108 11.76 -14.51 -8.83
CA THR A 108 12.28 -13.39 -9.65
C THR A 108 12.34 -12.09 -8.84
N ILE A 109 11.37 -11.86 -7.97
CA ILE A 109 11.29 -10.65 -7.14
C ILE A 109 12.40 -10.64 -6.09
N SER A 110 12.67 -11.76 -5.44
CA SER A 110 13.77 -11.91 -4.48
C SER A 110 15.12 -11.62 -5.13
N ASN A 111 15.35 -12.08 -6.36
CA ASN A 111 16.57 -11.77 -7.12
C ASN A 111 16.70 -10.27 -7.39
N SER A 112 15.58 -9.60 -7.66
CA SER A 112 15.55 -8.14 -7.88
C SER A 112 15.83 -7.36 -6.59
N ILE A 113 15.33 -7.84 -5.44
CA ILE A 113 15.65 -7.28 -4.11
C ILE A 113 17.13 -7.49 -3.78
N GLN A 114 17.68 -8.67 -4.05
CA GLN A 114 19.12 -8.93 -3.89
C GLN A 114 19.96 -8.02 -4.78
N ARG A 115 19.56 -7.79 -6.03
CA ARG A 115 20.21 -6.82 -6.93
C ARG A 115 20.19 -5.41 -6.34
N LEU A 116 19.05 -4.97 -5.80
CA LEU A 116 18.94 -3.67 -5.12
C LEU A 116 19.91 -3.55 -3.95
N ARG A 117 19.99 -4.58 -3.08
CA ARG A 117 20.95 -4.59 -1.95
C ARG A 117 22.40 -4.50 -2.42
N LYS A 118 22.78 -5.24 -3.46
CA LYS A 118 24.12 -5.15 -4.07
C LYS A 118 24.41 -3.76 -4.64
N LEU A 119 23.44 -3.11 -5.26
CA LEU A 119 23.60 -1.75 -5.76
C LEU A 119 23.83 -0.75 -4.63
N ASP A 120 23.09 -0.87 -3.52
CA ASP A 120 23.28 -0.02 -2.34
C ASP A 120 24.68 -0.20 -1.74
N GLU A 121 25.16 -1.44 -1.60
CA GLU A 121 26.52 -1.74 -1.12
C GLU A 121 27.59 -1.17 -2.05
N THR A 122 27.45 -1.37 -3.37
CA THR A 122 28.41 -0.89 -4.37
C THR A 122 28.50 0.64 -4.39
N LEU A 123 27.37 1.32 -4.23
CA LEU A 123 27.30 2.79 -4.22
C LEU A 123 27.72 3.41 -2.88
N ALA A 124 27.61 2.68 -1.77
CA ALA A 124 28.06 3.11 -0.44
C ALA A 124 29.56 2.89 -0.22
N GLY A 125 30.16 1.89 -0.86
CA GLY A 125 31.59 1.59 -0.79
C GLY A 125 32.46 2.40 -1.75
N GLU A 126 33.69 1.92 -1.96
CA GLU A 126 34.61 2.48 -2.95
C GLU A 126 34.06 2.30 -4.36
N ALA A 127 33.32 3.30 -4.85
CA ALA A 127 33.12 3.54 -6.29
C ALA A 127 34.46 3.91 -6.99
N GLN A 128 35.60 3.42 -6.48
CA GLN A 128 36.91 3.58 -7.08
C GLN A 128 36.97 2.68 -8.32
N GLY A 129 37.31 3.28 -9.45
CA GLY A 129 37.38 2.57 -10.74
C GLY A 129 36.14 2.71 -11.63
N LEU A 130 35.04 3.28 -11.13
CA LEU A 130 33.87 3.58 -11.98
C LEU A 130 34.02 4.94 -12.65
N THR A 131 33.72 4.99 -13.95
CA THR A 131 33.55 6.25 -14.66
C THR A 131 32.28 6.98 -14.16
N LYS A 132 32.23 8.30 -14.35
CA LYS A 132 31.03 9.10 -14.01
C LYS A 132 29.76 8.58 -14.70
N LYS A 133 29.90 8.06 -15.93
CA LYS A 133 28.78 7.51 -16.70
C LYS A 133 28.26 6.20 -16.10
N GLU A 134 29.16 5.31 -15.69
CA GLU A 134 28.78 4.03 -15.06
C GLU A 134 28.11 4.25 -13.72
N ARG A 135 28.67 5.15 -12.90
CA ARG A 135 28.06 5.53 -11.62
C ARG A 135 26.64 6.07 -11.82
N LEU A 136 26.44 6.98 -12.78
CA LEU A 136 25.11 7.51 -13.10
C LEU A 136 24.11 6.42 -13.53
N ASN A 137 24.57 5.42 -14.29
CA ASN A 137 23.71 4.31 -14.71
C ASN A 137 23.32 3.42 -13.53
N LEU A 138 24.25 3.14 -12.62
CA LEU A 138 23.97 2.36 -11.40
C LEU A 138 23.03 3.12 -10.46
N ASP A 139 23.20 4.43 -10.31
CA ASP A 139 22.30 5.27 -9.52
C ASP A 139 20.87 5.24 -10.08
N ARG A 140 20.71 5.35 -11.41
CA ARG A 140 19.40 5.25 -12.07
C ARG A 140 18.76 3.86 -11.90
N GLU A 141 19.56 2.79 -11.99
CA GLU A 141 19.08 1.43 -11.74
C GLU A 141 18.59 1.28 -10.28
N ARG A 142 19.39 1.75 -9.32
CA ARG A 142 19.08 1.75 -7.89
C ARG A 142 17.82 2.55 -7.59
N GLU A 143 17.67 3.75 -8.13
CA GLU A 143 16.47 4.56 -7.96
C GLU A 143 15.22 3.87 -8.51
N LYS A 144 15.31 3.28 -9.70
CA LYS A 144 14.19 2.57 -10.32
C LYS A 144 13.77 1.35 -9.50
N LEU A 145 14.73 0.56 -9.03
CA LEU A 145 14.46 -0.60 -8.19
C LEU A 145 13.96 -0.20 -6.80
N ASN A 146 14.58 0.79 -6.16
CA ASN A 146 14.17 1.26 -4.84
C ASN A 146 12.74 1.85 -4.87
N LYS A 147 12.39 2.58 -5.93
CA LYS A 147 11.03 3.09 -6.12
C LYS A 147 10.00 1.97 -6.16
N ALA A 148 10.30 0.85 -6.81
CA ALA A 148 9.37 -0.26 -6.99
C ALA A 148 9.38 -1.29 -5.84
N LEU A 149 10.53 -1.54 -5.22
CA LEU A 149 10.78 -2.64 -4.30
C LEU A 149 11.21 -2.19 -2.89
N GLY A 150 11.46 -0.89 -2.69
CA GLY A 150 12.02 -0.38 -1.43
C GLY A 150 11.14 -0.68 -0.21
N GLY A 151 9.81 -0.65 -0.36
CA GLY A 151 8.89 -0.98 0.72
C GLY A 151 8.74 -2.48 1.03
N ILE A 152 9.37 -3.36 0.23
CA ILE A 152 9.41 -4.81 0.45
C ILE A 152 10.84 -5.36 0.57
N LYS A 153 11.84 -4.47 0.67
CA LYS A 153 13.25 -4.78 0.85
C LYS A 153 13.53 -5.27 2.26
#